data_AF-Q8TMG1-F1
#
_entry.id   AF-Q8TMG1-F1
#
_cell.length_a   1.000
_cell.length_b   1.000
_cell.length_c   1.000
_cell.angle_alpha   90.00
_cell.angle_beta   90.00
_cell.angle_gamma   90.00
#
_symmetry.space_group_name_H-M   'P 1'
#
loop_
_entity.id
_entity.type
_entity.pdbx_description
1 polymer ?
#
loop_
_entity_poly.entity_id
_entity_poly.type
_entity_poly.pdbx_seq_one_letter_code
_entity_poly.pdbx_strand_id
1 'polypeptide(L)'
;MAHSFCVFHQLKNVSKRYYEEFSSIEEIPDNDKITYNEISQLILSDTVISAVAHIQKIREFNSDLELSEASHKAISYAEEIFMKNVSFLKKGFTPETDNTMEQIFSLICDIVDKARSFKTNSGITSFCYNLFNYFNKRCFSTGKWKGFSPLMRARFQHG
;
A
#
# COMPACT_ATOMS: atom_id res chain seq x y z
N MET A 1 -4.63 -12.91 7.89
CA MET A 1 -5.26 -11.60 8.06
C MET A 1 -5.07 -10.87 6.73
N ALA A 2 -6.14 -10.43 6.07
CA ALA A 2 -6.05 -9.82 4.75
C ALA A 2 -5.65 -8.34 4.95
N HIS A 3 -4.37 -8.02 4.80
CA HIS A 3 -3.88 -6.65 4.88
C HIS A 3 -4.20 -5.93 3.56
N SER A 4 -4.64 -4.67 3.64
CA SER A 4 -4.76 -3.77 2.48
C SER A 4 -3.46 -3.76 1.67
N PHE A 5 -3.57 -3.62 0.36
CA PHE A 5 -2.41 -3.59 -0.51
C PHE A 5 -1.71 -2.23 -0.39
N CYS A 6 -0.38 -2.26 -0.29
CA CYS A 6 0.43 -1.05 -0.19
C CYS A 6 0.71 -0.49 -1.59
N VAL A 7 0.18 0.71 -1.84
CA VAL A 7 0.30 1.42 -3.13
C VAL A 7 1.75 1.68 -3.47
N PHE A 8 2.55 2.14 -2.52
CA PHE A 8 3.94 2.53 -2.79
C PHE A 8 4.83 1.34 -3.12
N HIS A 9 4.69 0.21 -2.43
CA HIS A 9 5.41 -1.00 -2.82
C HIS A 9 5.01 -1.45 -4.24
N GLN A 10 3.74 -1.33 -4.61
CA GLN A 10 3.29 -1.66 -5.97
C GLN A 10 3.85 -0.67 -7.01
N LEU A 11 3.77 0.64 -6.78
CA LEU A 11 4.34 1.65 -7.66
C LEU A 11 5.85 1.52 -7.79
N LYS A 12 6.57 1.32 -6.68
CA LYS A 12 8.03 1.09 -6.67
C LYS A 12 8.43 -0.11 -7.52
N ASN A 13 7.64 -1.19 -7.47
CA ASN A 13 7.88 -2.37 -8.31
C ASN A 13 7.65 -2.08 -9.81
N VAL A 14 6.68 -1.23 -10.15
CA VAL A 14 6.49 -0.78 -11.54
C VAL A 14 7.66 0.09 -11.97
N SER A 15 7.98 1.15 -11.22
CA SER A 15 9.09 2.06 -11.55
C SER A 15 10.42 1.33 -11.69
N LYS A 16 10.69 0.31 -10.86
CA LYS A 16 11.91 -0.51 -10.96
C LYS A 16 12.06 -1.18 -12.33
N ARG A 17 10.96 -1.68 -12.93
CA ARG A 17 11.00 -2.35 -14.24
C ARG A 17 11.40 -1.40 -15.37
N TYR A 18 10.89 -0.18 -15.34
CA TYR A 18 11.27 0.85 -16.32
C TYR A 18 12.69 1.37 -16.07
N TYR A 19 13.09 1.52 -14.80
CA TYR A 19 14.44 1.96 -14.44
C TYR A 19 15.52 0.96 -14.90
N GLU A 20 15.23 -0.34 -14.84
CA GLU A 20 16.15 -1.40 -15.32
C GLU A 20 16.45 -1.30 -16.81
N GLU A 21 15.57 -0.71 -17.62
CA GLU A 21 15.72 -0.60 -19.07
C GLU A 21 16.13 0.81 -19.52
N PHE A 22 15.49 1.84 -18.98
CA PHE A 22 15.64 3.22 -19.43
C PHE A 22 16.52 4.08 -18.52
N SER A 23 17.00 3.58 -17.38
CA SER A 23 17.84 4.31 -16.40
C SER A 23 17.25 5.59 -15.79
N SER A 24 16.23 6.20 -16.39
CA SER A 24 15.49 7.35 -15.87
C SER A 24 14.05 7.41 -16.42
N ILE A 25 13.17 8.14 -15.74
CA ILE A 25 11.77 8.32 -16.16
C ILE A 25 11.67 9.22 -17.39
N GLU A 26 12.60 10.15 -17.56
CA GLU A 26 12.66 11.08 -18.70
C GLU A 26 13.04 10.38 -20.02
N GLU A 27 13.67 9.21 -19.93
CA GLU A 27 14.12 8.42 -21.08
C GLU A 27 13.08 7.39 -21.53
N ILE A 28 11.96 7.26 -20.82
CA ILE A 28 10.86 6.36 -21.17
C ILE A 28 10.17 6.88 -22.45
N PRO A 29 10.02 6.06 -23.49
CA PRO A 29 9.29 6.42 -24.71
C PRO A 29 7.82 6.79 -24.43
N ASP A 30 7.20 7.57 -25.31
CA ASP A 30 5.85 8.11 -25.06
C ASP A 30 4.78 7.03 -24.85
N ASN A 31 4.78 5.96 -25.65
CA ASN A 31 3.83 4.85 -25.52
C ASN A 31 4.00 4.10 -24.17
N ASP A 32 5.25 3.84 -23.80
CA ASP A 32 5.64 3.24 -22.53
C ASP A 32 5.25 4.13 -21.35
N LYS A 33 5.36 5.44 -21.49
CA LYS A 33 4.95 6.42 -20.47
C LYS A 33 3.43 6.47 -20.28
N ILE A 34 2.67 6.39 -21.37
CA ILE A 34 1.19 6.27 -21.31
C ILE A 34 0.83 4.99 -20.54
N THR A 35 1.47 3.87 -20.86
CA THR A 35 1.25 2.58 -20.20
C THR A 35 1.63 2.63 -18.72
N TYR A 36 2.80 3.18 -18.37
CA TYR A 36 3.26 3.39 -17.00
C TYR A 36 2.25 4.20 -16.17
N ASN A 37 1.75 5.30 -16.74
CA ASN A 37 0.77 6.16 -16.08
C ASN A 37 -0.55 5.42 -15.83
N GLU A 38 -1.04 4.66 -16.80
CA GLU A 38 -2.28 3.92 -16.66
C GLU A 38 -2.17 2.79 -15.63
N ILE A 39 -1.04 2.08 -15.58
CA ILE A 39 -0.73 1.10 -14.52
C ILE A 39 -0.69 1.79 -13.14
N SER A 40 -0.16 3.01 -13.08
CA SER A 40 -0.16 3.78 -11.83
C SER A 40 -1.57 4.13 -11.37
N GLN A 41 -2.47 4.51 -12.29
CA GLN A 41 -3.87 4.77 -11.97
C GLN A 41 -4.63 3.50 -11.54
N LEU A 42 -4.32 2.36 -12.16
CA LEU A 42 -4.83 1.06 -11.72
C LEU A 42 -4.47 0.78 -10.26
N ILE A 43 -3.21 1.02 -9.87
CA ILE A 43 -2.73 0.80 -8.49
C ILE A 43 -3.41 1.76 -7.50
N LEU A 44 -3.65 3.00 -7.91
CA LEU A 44 -4.29 4.04 -7.09
C LEU A 44 -5.82 3.89 -7.01
N SER A 45 -6.42 2.98 -7.77
CA SER A 45 -7.86 2.82 -7.85
C SER A 45 -8.48 2.38 -6.52
N ASP A 46 -9.38 3.20 -6.00
CA ASP A 46 -10.10 2.99 -4.74
C ASP A 46 -11.45 2.29 -4.90
N THR A 47 -11.87 2.03 -6.15
CA THR A 47 -13.07 1.27 -6.46
C THR A 47 -12.78 0.13 -7.44
N VAL A 48 -13.62 -0.91 -7.41
CA VAL A 48 -13.57 -1.98 -8.40
C VAL A 48 -13.84 -1.45 -9.80
N ILE A 49 -14.71 -0.45 -9.94
CA ILE A 49 -15.10 0.12 -11.23
C ILE A 49 -13.90 0.82 -11.88
N SER A 50 -13.20 1.68 -11.14
CA SER A 50 -12.00 2.35 -11.64
C SER A 50 -10.90 1.34 -11.97
N ALA A 51 -10.64 0.36 -11.10
CA ALA A 51 -9.65 -0.67 -11.36
C ALA A 51 -9.95 -1.47 -12.65
N VAL A 52 -11.22 -1.81 -12.90
CA VAL A 52 -11.64 -2.50 -14.13
C VAL A 52 -11.45 -1.63 -15.37
N ALA A 53 -11.76 -0.34 -15.29
CA ALA A 53 -11.59 0.57 -16.42
C ALA A 53 -10.10 0.72 -16.81
N HIS A 54 -9.22 0.84 -15.82
CA HIS A 54 -7.78 0.98 -16.07
C HIS A 54 -7.16 -0.31 -16.63
N ILE A 55 -7.51 -1.50 -16.12
CA ILE A 55 -6.96 -2.75 -16.67
C ILE A 55 -7.43 -3.03 -18.10
N GLN A 56 -8.64 -2.60 -18.47
CA GLN A 56 -9.13 -2.70 -19.86
C GLN A 56 -8.29 -1.84 -20.80
N LYS A 57 -8.04 -0.58 -20.44
CA LYS A 57 -7.16 0.31 -21.22
C LYS A 57 -5.74 -0.21 -21.34
N ILE A 58 -5.18 -0.77 -20.26
CA ILE A 58 -3.84 -1.38 -20.31
C ILE A 58 -3.78 -2.54 -21.31
N ARG A 59 -4.84 -3.36 -21.39
CA ARG A 59 -4.93 -4.44 -22.38
C ARG A 59 -5.05 -3.92 -23.81
N GLU A 60 -5.79 -2.85 -24.03
CA GLU A 60 -5.88 -2.16 -25.33
C GLU A 60 -4.51 -1.60 -25.74
N PHE A 61 -3.77 -0.96 -24.83
CA PHE A 61 -2.42 -0.49 -25.12
C PHE A 61 -1.47 -1.63 -25.47
N ASN A 62 -1.59 -2.77 -24.79
CA ASN A 62 -0.77 -3.96 -25.09
C ASN A 62 -1.04 -4.55 -26.48
N SER A 63 -2.23 -4.34 -27.06
CA SER A 63 -2.55 -4.79 -28.42
C SER A 63 -2.22 -3.76 -29.49
N ASP A 64 -2.37 -2.48 -29.16
CA ASP A 64 -2.42 -1.40 -30.17
C ASP A 64 -1.13 -0.59 -30.26
N LEU A 65 -0.30 -0.59 -29.21
CA LEU A 65 0.94 0.18 -29.16
C LEU A 65 2.16 -0.74 -29.33
N GLU A 66 3.18 -0.23 -30.01
CA GLU A 66 4.52 -0.78 -29.88
C GLU A 66 5.07 -0.34 -28.52
N LEU A 67 5.37 -1.34 -27.68
CA LEU A 67 5.80 -1.19 -26.29
C LEU A 67 7.13 -1.90 -26.07
N SER A 68 7.86 -1.44 -25.05
CA SER A 68 9.12 -2.05 -24.67
C SER A 68 8.94 -3.31 -23.81
N GLU A 69 10.03 -4.06 -23.61
CA GLU A 69 10.04 -5.24 -22.75
C GLU A 69 9.71 -4.87 -21.29
N ALA A 70 10.18 -3.72 -20.80
CA ALA A 70 9.81 -3.16 -19.50
C ALA A 70 8.29 -2.97 -19.37
N SER A 71 7.64 -2.43 -20.41
CA SER A 71 6.17 -2.29 -20.44
C SER A 71 5.47 -3.64 -20.38
N HIS A 72 5.87 -4.64 -21.17
CA HIS A 72 5.26 -5.97 -21.09
C HIS A 72 5.44 -6.64 -19.72
N LYS A 73 6.61 -6.47 -19.08
CA LYS A 73 6.85 -6.92 -17.70
C LYS A 73 5.99 -6.16 -16.69
N ALA A 74 5.76 -4.87 -16.90
CA ALA A 74 4.92 -4.04 -16.05
C ALA A 74 3.43 -4.41 -16.20
N ILE A 75 2.97 -4.67 -17.41
CA ILE A 75 1.60 -5.12 -17.70
C ILE A 75 1.35 -6.49 -17.08
N SER A 76 2.29 -7.43 -17.20
CA SER A 76 2.18 -8.74 -16.55
C SER A 76 2.04 -8.61 -15.03
N TYR A 77 2.79 -7.69 -14.42
CA TYR A 77 2.65 -7.37 -13.00
C TYR A 77 1.32 -6.68 -12.68
N ALA A 78 0.85 -5.77 -13.54
CA ALA A 78 -0.43 -5.07 -13.41
C ALA A 78 -1.63 -6.04 -13.38
N GLU A 79 -1.60 -7.09 -14.19
CA GLU A 79 -2.60 -8.17 -14.18
C GLU A 79 -2.61 -8.93 -12.84
N GLU A 80 -1.42 -9.27 -12.32
CA GLU A 80 -1.29 -9.97 -11.04
C GLU A 80 -1.83 -9.14 -9.87
N ILE A 81 -1.46 -7.85 -9.80
CA ILE A 81 -1.92 -6.97 -8.74
C ILE A 81 -3.40 -6.64 -8.89
N PHE A 82 -3.95 -6.52 -10.10
CA PHE A 82 -5.38 -6.31 -10.32
C PHE A 82 -6.21 -7.43 -9.67
N MET A 83 -5.84 -8.70 -9.93
CA MET A 83 -6.52 -9.86 -9.35
C MET A 83 -6.50 -9.84 -7.82
N LYS A 84 -5.36 -9.43 -7.23
CA LYS A 84 -5.23 -9.27 -5.78
C LYS A 84 -6.06 -8.10 -5.28
N ASN A 85 -5.85 -6.90 -5.81
CA ASN A 85 -6.43 -5.64 -5.35
C ASN A 85 -7.96 -5.63 -5.47
N VAL A 86 -8.54 -6.13 -6.57
CA VAL A 86 -10.00 -6.23 -6.72
C VAL A 86 -10.65 -7.07 -5.63
N SER A 87 -9.98 -8.15 -5.19
CA SER A 87 -10.50 -8.98 -4.10
C SER A 87 -10.55 -8.23 -2.76
N PHE A 88 -9.66 -7.26 -2.55
CA PHE A 88 -9.62 -6.39 -1.37
C PHE A 88 -10.63 -5.24 -1.51
N LEU A 89 -10.71 -4.61 -2.68
CA LEU A 89 -11.68 -3.54 -2.97
C LEU A 89 -13.11 -4.04 -2.79
N LYS A 90 -13.44 -5.26 -3.26
CA LYS A 90 -14.74 -5.91 -3.03
C LYS A 90 -15.07 -6.14 -1.54
N LYS A 91 -14.06 -6.20 -0.68
CA LYS A 91 -14.20 -6.33 0.78
C LYS A 91 -14.23 -4.97 1.49
N GLY A 92 -14.22 -3.86 0.75
CA GLY A 92 -14.25 -2.50 1.28
C GLY A 92 -12.91 -1.97 1.80
N PHE A 93 -11.80 -2.61 1.43
CA PHE A 93 -10.47 -2.04 1.66
C PHE A 93 -10.18 -1.00 0.60
N THR A 94 -9.55 0.11 0.99
CA THR A 94 -9.08 1.15 0.07
C THR A 94 -7.56 1.06 -0.09
N PRO A 95 -6.99 1.50 -1.23
CA PRO A 95 -5.55 1.61 -1.43
C PRO A 95 -4.94 2.47 -0.32
N GLU A 96 -3.91 1.97 0.33
CA GLU A 96 -3.15 2.75 1.31
C GLU A 96 -1.97 3.40 0.58
N THR A 97 -2.12 4.69 0.29
CA THR A 97 -1.04 5.56 -0.20
C THR A 97 -0.06 5.77 0.96
N ASP A 98 1.12 5.17 0.87
CA ASP A 98 2.13 5.17 1.93
C ASP A 98 2.46 6.55 2.48
N ASN A 99 1.82 6.82 3.60
CA ASN A 99 2.38 7.58 4.71
C ASN A 99 2.27 6.68 5.95
N THR A 100 1.15 6.00 6.14
CA THR A 100 0.83 5.42 7.45
C THR A 100 1.79 4.30 7.86
N MET A 101 2.15 3.36 6.98
CA MET A 101 3.02 2.24 7.37
C MET A 101 4.47 2.66 7.55
N GLU A 102 5.03 3.43 6.61
CA GLU A 102 6.40 3.95 6.71
C GLU A 102 6.54 4.95 7.86
N GLN A 103 5.52 5.80 8.12
CA GLN A 103 5.48 6.64 9.32
C GLN A 103 5.26 5.84 10.59
N ILE A 104 4.46 4.76 10.59
CA ILE A 104 4.34 3.88 11.76
C ILE A 104 5.68 3.21 12.04
N PHE A 105 6.39 2.71 11.02
CA PHE A 105 7.70 2.09 11.21
C PHE A 105 8.76 3.11 11.61
N SER A 106 8.80 4.29 11.00
CA SER A 106 9.68 5.40 11.42
C SER A 106 9.39 5.79 12.86
N LEU A 107 8.12 5.97 13.23
CA LEU A 107 7.69 6.31 14.57
C LEU A 107 8.04 5.20 15.57
N ILE A 108 7.89 3.93 15.21
CA ILE A 108 8.29 2.79 16.05
C ILE A 108 9.82 2.79 16.24
N CYS A 109 10.60 3.03 15.20
CA CYS A 109 12.06 3.13 15.29
C CYS A 109 12.47 4.29 16.20
N ASP A 110 11.89 5.47 16.01
CA ASP A 110 12.14 6.64 16.86
C ASP A 110 11.74 6.38 18.32
N ILE A 111 10.59 5.75 18.55
CA ILE A 111 10.14 5.33 19.87
C ILE A 111 11.11 4.32 20.49
N VAL A 112 11.58 3.33 19.75
CA VAL A 112 12.53 2.31 20.24
C VAL A 112 13.87 2.93 20.61
N ASP A 113 14.39 3.85 19.78
CA ASP A 113 15.64 4.55 20.06
C ASP A 113 15.53 5.49 21.26
N LYS A 114 14.40 6.19 21.43
CA LYS A 114 14.13 6.95 22.65
C LYS A 114 13.85 6.04 23.85
N ALA A 115 13.23 4.88 23.66
CA ALA A 115 12.98 3.94 24.75
C ALA A 115 14.28 3.36 25.31
N ARG A 116 15.27 3.09 24.45
CA ARG A 116 16.64 2.71 24.84
C ARG A 116 17.34 3.79 25.67
N SER A 117 16.93 5.05 25.56
CA SER A 117 17.49 6.16 26.34
C SER A 117 16.91 6.29 27.76
N PHE A 118 15.85 5.55 28.09
CA PHE A 118 15.33 5.54 29.46
C PHE A 118 16.32 4.85 30.40
N LYS A 119 16.79 5.61 31.41
CA LYS A 119 17.78 5.14 32.39
C LYS A 119 17.20 4.23 33.48
N THR A 120 15.87 4.04 33.51
CA THR A 120 15.19 3.28 34.56
C THR A 120 14.07 2.40 34.00
N ASN A 121 13.92 1.20 34.57
CA ASN A 121 12.86 0.27 34.18
C ASN A 121 11.45 0.85 34.43
N SER A 122 11.27 1.68 35.46
CA SER A 122 10.00 2.34 35.75
C SER A 122 9.59 3.34 34.66
N GLY A 123 10.55 4.06 34.05
CA GLY A 123 10.30 4.97 32.94
C GLY A 123 9.79 4.25 31.68
N ILE A 124 10.41 3.11 31.34
CA ILE A 124 9.98 2.26 30.21
C ILE A 124 8.56 1.72 30.46
N THR A 125 8.29 1.19 31.66
CA THR A 125 6.98 0.65 32.02
C THR A 125 5.89 1.72 31.90
N SER A 126 6.13 2.93 32.40
CA SER A 126 5.17 4.03 32.33
C SER A 126 4.92 4.50 30.90
N PHE A 127 5.99 4.62 30.08
CA PHE A 127 5.88 4.97 28.67
C PHE A 127 5.04 3.94 27.89
N CYS A 128 5.37 2.65 28.01
CA CYS A 128 4.64 1.57 27.34
C CYS A 128 3.17 1.54 27.79
N TYR A 129 2.91 1.67 29.10
CA TYR A 129 1.56 1.69 29.64
C TYR A 129 0.71 2.82 29.03
N ASN A 130 1.27 4.03 28.95
CA ASN A 130 0.57 5.18 28.37
C ASN A 130 0.36 5.02 26.86
N LEU A 131 1.35 4.49 26.14
CA LEU A 131 1.25 4.22 24.70
C LEU A 131 0.14 3.21 24.39
N PHE A 132 0.11 2.07 25.10
CA PHE A 132 -0.95 1.08 24.92
C PHE A 132 -2.32 1.61 25.32
N ASN A 133 -2.42 2.38 26.40
CA ASN A 133 -3.68 3.03 26.79
C ASN A 133 -4.20 4.02 25.74
N TYR A 134 -3.29 4.75 25.08
CA TYR A 134 -3.65 5.64 24.00
C TYR A 134 -4.17 4.87 22.77
N PHE A 135 -3.47 3.82 22.34
CA PHE A 135 -3.90 2.98 21.22
C PHE A 135 -5.22 2.25 21.48
N ASN A 136 -5.44 1.74 22.70
CA ASN A 136 -6.66 1.01 23.08
C ASN A 136 -7.94 1.85 22.96
N LYS A 137 -7.82 3.18 22.92
CA LYS A 137 -8.93 4.14 22.79
C LYS A 137 -9.14 4.62 21.35
N ARG A 138 -8.19 4.40 20.44
CA ARG A 138 -8.30 4.76 19.03
C ARG A 138 -9.18 3.75 18.29
N CYS A 139 -10.00 4.21 17.36
CA CYS A 139 -10.79 3.33 16.51
C CYS A 139 -10.09 3.07 15.18
N PHE A 140 -10.26 1.87 14.62
CA PHE A 140 -9.83 1.60 13.26
C PHE A 140 -10.59 2.50 12.29
N SER A 141 -9.88 3.09 11.34
CA SER A 141 -10.44 4.00 10.32
C SER A 141 -10.99 3.25 9.10
N THR A 142 -10.56 2.00 8.89
CA THR A 142 -10.87 1.19 7.71
C THR A 142 -11.09 -0.29 8.07
N GLY A 143 -11.54 -1.09 7.08
CA GLY A 143 -11.71 -2.54 7.20
C GLY A 143 -12.91 -3.01 8.04
N LYS A 144 -13.01 -4.34 8.25
CA LYS A 144 -14.14 -5.00 8.95
C LYS A 144 -14.39 -4.46 10.37
N TRP A 145 -13.36 -3.90 11.01
CA TRP A 145 -13.43 -3.38 12.37
C TRP A 145 -13.47 -1.84 12.43
N LYS A 146 -13.77 -1.17 11.31
CA LYS A 146 -13.92 0.29 11.27
C LYS A 146 -14.88 0.76 12.37
N GLY A 147 -14.45 1.78 13.12
CA GLY A 147 -15.21 2.33 14.24
C GLY A 147 -15.04 1.60 15.57
N PHE A 148 -14.42 0.41 15.59
CA PHE A 148 -14.10 -0.32 16.82
C PHE A 148 -12.68 -0.03 17.29
N SER A 149 -12.45 -0.05 18.60
CA SER A 149 -11.11 0.04 19.15
C SER A 149 -10.41 -1.34 19.25
N PRO A 150 -9.07 -1.39 19.31
CA PRO A 150 -8.33 -2.63 19.53
C PRO A 150 -8.82 -3.39 20.77
N LEU A 151 -9.14 -2.69 21.85
CA LEU A 151 -9.66 -3.30 23.09
C LEU A 151 -11.03 -3.94 22.90
N MET A 152 -11.94 -3.27 22.18
CA MET A 152 -13.26 -3.83 21.87
C MET A 152 -13.12 -5.09 21.03
N ARG A 153 -12.27 -5.06 20.00
CA ARG A 153 -11.98 -6.24 19.18
C ARG A 153 -11.41 -7.38 20.00
N ALA A 154 -10.42 -7.12 20.87
CA ALA A 154 -9.81 -8.15 21.70
C ALA A 154 -10.86 -8.82 22.61
N ARG A 155 -11.77 -8.05 23.20
CA ARG A 155 -12.90 -8.59 23.98
C ARG A 155 -13.83 -9.47 23.14
N PHE A 156 -14.11 -9.11 21.90
CA PHE A 156 -14.92 -9.96 21.02
C PHE A 156 -14.21 -11.25 20.58
N GLN A 157 -12.87 -11.28 20.57
CA GLN A 157 -12.10 -12.46 20.13
C GLN A 157 -11.70 -13.39 21.27
N HIS A 158 -11.61 -12.88 22.50
CA HIS A 158 -11.02 -13.59 23.64
C HIS A 158 -11.83 -13.47 24.94
N GLY A 159 -12.93 -12.70 24.94
CA GLY A 159 -13.81 -12.50 26.08
C GLY A 159 -15.14 -13.22 25.94
#